data_AF-A0A2N6FQG8-F1
#
_entry.id   AF-A0A2N6FQG8-F1
#
_cell.length_a   1.000
_cell.length_b   1.000
_cell.length_c   1.000
_cell.angle_alpha   90.00
_cell.angle_beta   90.00
_cell.angle_gamma   90.00
#
_symmetry.space_group_name_H-M   'P 1'
#
loop_
_entity.id
_entity.type
_entity.pdbx_description
1 polymer ?
#
loop_
_entity_poly.entity_id
_entity_poly.type
_entity_poly.pdbx_seq_one_letter_code
_entity_poly.pdbx_strand_id
1 'polypeptide(L)'
;MYQFYPSLVLGFHGCDKKIGEALLNQELDFKRSDNTYDWLGSGMYFWENTPKRAMSYALEVKENPQMGKIDVPYVIGAVINLGYCFNLLDHQNLKLLQAHYEVLKNIHDEQGIALPQNTLGPDRLLRKLDRAVIEFTHTMMNNDKDARPFDSVRAAFFEGEMLYPEAGFKKKNHIQLCIRNPNCIKGFFKPRELSKDYIRV
;
A
#
# COMPACT_ATOMS: atom_id res chain seq x y z
N MET A 1 -15.07 7.79 14.97
CA MET A 1 -14.46 9.14 15.12
C MET A 1 -13.01 9.17 14.63
N TYR A 2 -12.12 8.30 15.11
CA TYR A 2 -10.67 8.33 14.79
C TYR A 2 -10.24 7.65 13.48
N GLN A 3 -11.17 7.23 12.63
CA GLN A 3 -10.88 6.66 11.30
C GLN A 3 -10.71 7.74 10.22
N PHE A 4 -11.18 8.97 10.48
CA PHE A 4 -10.87 10.12 9.63
C PHE A 4 -9.52 10.70 10.05
N TYR A 5 -8.55 10.63 9.15
CA TYR A 5 -7.20 11.11 9.43
C TYR A 5 -7.16 12.65 9.37
N PRO A 6 -6.80 13.34 10.46
CA PRO A 6 -6.85 14.80 10.51
C PRO A 6 -5.65 15.46 9.82
N SER A 7 -4.57 14.72 9.61
CA SER A 7 -3.29 15.22 9.10
C SER A 7 -2.98 14.73 7.70
N LEU A 8 -2.23 15.55 6.96
CA LEU A 8 -1.58 15.13 5.73
C LEU A 8 -0.39 14.22 6.07
N VAL A 9 -0.21 13.16 5.28
CA VAL A 9 0.98 12.31 5.30
C VAL A 9 1.75 12.49 3.99
N LEU A 10 3.05 12.21 4.02
CA LEU A 10 3.86 12.14 2.81
C LEU A 10 3.98 10.68 2.39
N GLY A 11 3.47 10.36 1.21
CA GLY A 11 3.69 9.07 0.56
C GLY A 11 4.79 9.19 -0.48
N PHE A 12 5.58 8.13 -0.67
CA PHE A 12 6.61 8.06 -1.70
C PHE A 12 6.34 6.89 -2.63
N HIS A 13 6.52 7.09 -3.93
CA HIS A 13 6.25 6.09 -4.96
C HIS A 13 7.52 5.86 -5.80
N GLY A 14 8.06 4.63 -5.73
CA GLY A 14 9.16 4.17 -6.56
C GLY A 14 8.64 3.72 -7.92
N CYS A 15 9.13 4.32 -8.99
CA CYS A 15 8.67 4.08 -10.36
C CYS A 15 9.78 4.30 -11.39
N ASP A 16 9.46 4.09 -12.67
CA ASP A 16 10.33 4.55 -13.76
C ASP A 16 10.30 6.08 -13.87
N LYS A 17 11.45 6.70 -14.16
CA LYS A 17 11.61 8.15 -14.31
C LYS A 17 10.58 8.75 -15.25
N LYS A 18 10.30 8.13 -16.40
CA LYS A 18 9.33 8.65 -17.37
C LYS A 18 7.93 8.75 -16.76
N ILE A 19 7.53 7.74 -15.98
CA ILE A 19 6.24 7.72 -15.29
C ILE A 19 6.21 8.79 -14.19
N GLY A 20 7.29 8.89 -13.40
CA GLY A 20 7.38 9.88 -12.34
C GLY A 20 7.33 11.32 -12.85
N GLU A 21 8.06 11.64 -13.93
CA GLU A 21 8.03 12.98 -14.54
C GLU A 21 6.65 13.31 -15.12
N ALA A 22 5.99 12.36 -15.79
CA ALA A 22 4.64 12.57 -16.30
C ALA A 22 3.60 12.81 -15.18
N LEU A 23 3.70 12.11 -14.04
CA LEU A 23 2.87 12.37 -12.87
C LEU A 23 3.13 13.76 -12.25
N LEU A 24 4.39 14.18 -12.20
CA LEU A 24 4.77 15.52 -11.69
C LEU A 24 4.24 16.64 -12.58
N ASN A 25 4.23 16.42 -13.90
CA ASN A 25 3.75 17.38 -14.89
C ASN A 25 2.24 17.32 -15.13
N GLN A 26 1.51 16.45 -14.43
CA GLN A 26 0.07 16.21 -14.64
C GLN A 26 -0.26 15.72 -16.06
N GLU A 27 0.69 15.06 -16.72
CA GLU A 27 0.51 14.39 -18.01
C GLU A 27 -0.10 12.99 -17.84
N LEU A 28 0.08 12.40 -16.66
CA LEU A 28 -0.57 11.18 -16.21
C LEU A 28 -1.36 11.46 -14.92
N ASP A 29 -2.53 10.84 -14.85
CA ASP A 29 -3.37 10.83 -13.65
C ASP A 29 -3.13 9.60 -12.78
N PHE A 30 -3.86 9.54 -11.66
CA PHE A 30 -3.96 8.38 -10.79
C PHE A 30 -4.18 7.09 -11.58
N LYS A 31 -3.18 6.20 -11.59
CA LYS A 31 -3.31 4.86 -12.15
C LYS A 31 -3.58 3.88 -11.03
N ARG A 32 -4.82 3.42 -10.96
CA ARG A 32 -5.23 2.35 -10.04
C ARG A 32 -4.56 1.05 -10.44
N SER A 33 -3.81 0.44 -9.53
CA SER A 33 -3.38 -0.95 -9.68
C SER A 33 -4.55 -1.87 -9.35
N ASP A 34 -4.72 -2.93 -10.13
CA ASP A 34 -5.74 -3.96 -9.93
C ASP A 34 -5.16 -5.37 -10.14
N ASN A 35 -3.89 -5.57 -9.78
CA ASN A 35 -3.30 -6.90 -9.88
C ASN A 35 -3.95 -7.84 -8.87
N THR A 36 -4.05 -9.11 -9.23
CA THR A 36 -4.69 -10.15 -8.39
C THR A 36 -3.94 -10.48 -7.10
N TYR A 37 -2.77 -9.89 -6.89
CA TYR A 37 -1.89 -10.13 -5.76
C TYR A 37 -1.51 -8.86 -4.98
N ASP A 38 -2.07 -7.71 -5.34
CA ASP A 38 -1.84 -6.43 -4.66
C ASP A 38 -2.32 -6.51 -3.21
N TRP A 39 -1.39 -6.50 -2.26
CA TRP A 39 -1.64 -6.88 -0.88
C TRP A 39 -2.80 -6.13 -0.22
N LEU A 40 -2.82 -4.80 -0.33
CA LEU A 40 -3.79 -3.91 0.31
C LEU A 40 -4.98 -3.59 -0.61
N GLY A 41 -5.28 -4.47 -1.57
CA GLY A 41 -6.34 -4.26 -2.54
C GLY A 41 -5.96 -3.33 -3.70
N SER A 42 -6.95 -2.90 -4.45
CA SER A 42 -6.78 -2.18 -5.70
C SER A 42 -6.71 -0.67 -5.47
N GLY A 43 -5.57 -0.06 -5.78
CA GLY A 43 -5.27 1.35 -5.51
C GLY A 43 -3.90 1.76 -6.03
N MET A 44 -3.46 2.98 -5.69
CA MET A 44 -2.09 3.43 -5.92
C MET A 44 -1.28 3.32 -4.63
N TYR A 45 -0.07 2.76 -4.73
CA TYR A 45 0.72 2.36 -3.57
C TYR A 45 1.82 3.36 -3.23
N PHE A 46 1.95 3.69 -1.94
CA PHE A 46 2.97 4.60 -1.44
C PHE A 46 3.61 4.07 -0.15
N TRP A 47 4.91 4.28 -0.02
CA TRP A 47 5.64 4.15 1.24
C TRP A 47 5.44 5.41 2.08
N GLU A 48 4.88 5.28 3.28
CA GLU A 48 4.66 6.43 4.17
C GLU A 48 6.00 6.92 4.76
N ASN A 49 6.33 8.19 4.53
CA ASN A 49 7.47 8.89 5.13
C ASN A 49 8.87 8.24 4.91
N THR A 50 9.04 7.37 3.91
CA THR A 50 10.32 6.70 3.64
C THR A 50 10.69 6.71 2.13
N PRO A 51 11.24 7.82 1.61
CA PRO A 51 11.69 7.90 0.21
C PRO A 51 12.78 6.89 -0.11
N LYS A 52 13.63 6.55 0.87
CA LYS A 52 14.71 5.58 0.69
C LYS A 52 14.18 4.18 0.41
N ARG A 53 13.15 3.70 1.13
CA ARG A 53 12.57 2.38 0.85
C ARG A 53 11.89 2.35 -0.52
N ALA A 54 11.21 3.43 -0.91
CA ALA A 54 10.63 3.56 -2.26
C ALA A 54 11.71 3.48 -3.34
N MET A 55 12.87 4.12 -3.14
CA MET A 55 14.01 4.03 -4.07
C MET A 55 14.59 2.62 -4.08
N SER A 56 14.80 2.00 -2.92
CA SER A 56 15.28 0.62 -2.84
C SER A 56 14.36 -0.34 -3.59
N TYR A 57 13.04 -0.16 -3.52
CA TYR A 57 12.09 -0.97 -4.30
C TYR A 57 12.27 -0.75 -5.81
N ALA A 58 12.38 0.50 -6.26
CA ALA A 58 12.57 0.79 -7.68
C ALA A 58 13.87 0.18 -8.24
N LEU A 59 14.94 0.16 -7.44
CA LEU A 59 16.20 -0.53 -7.75
C LEU A 59 16.01 -2.04 -7.81
N GLU A 60 15.33 -2.64 -6.83
CA GLU A 60 15.02 -4.08 -6.79
C GLU A 60 14.22 -4.53 -8.02
N VAL A 61 13.21 -3.75 -8.45
CA VAL A 61 12.42 -4.05 -9.66
C VAL A 61 13.28 -3.95 -10.92
N LYS A 62 14.19 -2.97 -11.00
CA LYS A 62 15.13 -2.86 -12.13
C LYS A 62 16.04 -4.09 -12.23
N GLU A 63 16.53 -4.58 -11.09
CA GLU A 63 17.42 -5.74 -11.02
C GLU A 63 16.67 -7.08 -11.21
N ASN A 64 15.37 -7.10 -10.92
CA ASN A 64 14.54 -8.29 -11.04
C ASN A 64 13.33 -8.09 -11.97
N PRO A 65 13.45 -8.44 -13.26
CA PRO A 65 12.37 -8.31 -14.25
C PRO A 65 11.08 -9.06 -13.90
N GLN A 66 11.11 -10.04 -12.99
CA GLN A 66 9.90 -10.75 -12.54
C GLN A 66 9.00 -9.87 -11.66
N MET A 67 9.55 -8.81 -11.04
CA MET A 67 8.79 -7.87 -10.21
C MET A 67 8.17 -6.73 -11.03
N GLY A 68 8.53 -6.58 -12.30
CA GLY A 68 8.08 -5.51 -13.17
C GLY A 68 9.22 -4.97 -14.03
N LYS A 69 8.97 -3.81 -14.66
CA LYS A 69 9.96 -3.15 -15.51
C LYS A 69 10.15 -1.70 -15.10
N ILE A 70 11.36 -1.38 -14.66
CA ILE A 70 11.84 -0.02 -14.39
C ILE A 70 13.19 0.12 -15.09
N ASP A 71 13.29 1.01 -16.08
CA ASP A 71 14.52 1.23 -16.83
C ASP A 71 15.41 2.24 -16.08
N VAL A 72 14.82 3.33 -15.59
CA VAL A 72 15.48 4.37 -14.80
C VAL A 72 14.77 4.54 -13.45
N PRO A 73 15.32 4.00 -12.34
CA PRO A 73 14.71 4.09 -11.02
C PRO A 73 14.54 5.54 -10.59
N TYR A 74 13.34 5.86 -10.12
CA TYR A 74 12.96 7.21 -9.74
C TYR A 74 11.96 7.18 -8.57
N VAL A 75 11.95 8.26 -7.78
CA VAL A 75 11.02 8.41 -6.67
C VAL A 75 10.35 9.77 -6.75
N ILE A 76 9.03 9.76 -6.67
CA ILE A 76 8.22 10.95 -6.44
C ILE A 76 7.59 10.89 -5.05
N GLY A 77 7.30 12.06 -4.49
CA GLY A 77 6.48 12.21 -3.29
C GLY A 77 5.04 12.58 -3.64
N ALA A 78 4.12 12.30 -2.73
CA ALA A 78 2.73 12.71 -2.78
C ALA A 78 2.30 13.27 -1.42
N VAL A 79 1.58 14.39 -1.43
CA VAL A 79 0.90 14.90 -0.24
C VAL A 79 -0.47 14.24 -0.17
N ILE A 80 -0.74 13.49 0.89
CA ILE A 80 -1.91 12.61 0.96
C ILE A 80 -2.74 12.94 2.20
N ASN A 81 -4.03 13.19 2.01
CA ASN A 81 -5.03 13.09 3.07
C ASN A 81 -5.66 11.70 3.00
N LEU A 82 -5.51 10.88 4.04
CA LEU A 82 -6.00 9.48 4.04
C LEU A 82 -7.54 9.36 4.09
N GLY A 83 -8.27 10.44 4.37
CA GLY A 83 -9.73 10.42 4.40
C GLY A 83 -10.27 9.42 5.44
N TYR A 84 -11.34 8.70 5.09
CA TYR A 84 -11.84 7.58 5.88
C TYR A 84 -10.96 6.34 5.64
N CYS A 85 -9.98 6.14 6.51
CA CYS A 85 -8.90 5.18 6.28
C CYS A 85 -9.16 3.84 6.97
N PHE A 86 -9.02 2.76 6.20
CA PHE A 86 -8.90 1.41 6.73
C PHE A 86 -7.48 1.18 7.28
N ASN A 87 -7.24 1.70 8.47
CA ASN A 87 -5.96 1.59 9.16
C ASN A 87 -5.86 0.23 9.87
N LEU A 88 -5.07 -0.70 9.33
CA LEU A 88 -4.87 -2.05 9.87
C LEU A 88 -3.86 -2.10 11.03
N LEU A 89 -3.52 -0.95 11.61
CA LEU A 89 -2.89 -0.85 12.93
C LEU A 89 -3.92 -0.58 14.03
N ASP A 90 -5.17 -0.29 13.66
CA ASP A 90 -6.27 -0.09 14.59
C ASP A 90 -6.99 -1.43 14.89
N HIS A 91 -7.30 -1.65 16.16
CA HIS A 91 -7.90 -2.89 16.64
C HIS A 91 -9.30 -3.16 16.09
N GLN A 92 -10.11 -2.12 15.89
CA GLN A 92 -11.47 -2.28 15.36
C GLN A 92 -11.42 -2.69 13.89
N ASN A 93 -10.54 -2.06 13.12
CA ASN A 93 -10.33 -2.41 11.71
C ASN A 93 -9.76 -3.82 11.53
N LEU A 94 -8.86 -4.27 12.42
CA LEU A 94 -8.36 -5.65 12.43
C LEU A 94 -9.48 -6.67 12.70
N LYS A 95 -10.36 -6.38 13.67
CA LYS A 95 -11.55 -7.22 13.94
C LYS A 95 -12.50 -7.27 12.76
N LEU A 96 -12.74 -6.13 12.09
CA LEU A 96 -13.58 -6.07 10.90
C LEU A 96 -13.00 -6.94 9.76
N LEU A 97 -11.70 -6.83 9.51
CA LEU A 97 -11.02 -7.62 8.48
C LEU A 97 -11.14 -9.14 8.78
N GLN A 98 -10.94 -9.53 10.05
CA GLN A 98 -11.08 -10.92 10.47
C GLN A 98 -12.52 -11.43 10.28
N ALA A 99 -13.53 -10.65 10.67
CA ALA A 99 -14.93 -11.03 10.48
C ALA A 99 -15.27 -11.25 9.00
N HIS A 100 -14.81 -10.35 8.12
CA HIS A 100 -15.01 -10.50 6.68
C HIS A 100 -14.22 -11.67 6.07
N TYR A 101 -13.05 -12.03 6.61
CA TYR A 101 -12.36 -13.25 6.22
C TYR A 101 -13.21 -14.50 6.50
N GLU A 102 -13.80 -14.62 7.70
CA GLU A 102 -14.63 -15.77 8.05
C GLU A 102 -15.87 -15.87 7.15
N VAL A 103 -16.51 -14.74 6.82
CA VAL A 103 -17.62 -14.72 5.86
C VAL A 103 -17.16 -15.18 4.47
N LEU A 104 -16.04 -14.64 3.97
CA LEU A 104 -15.49 -15.03 2.67
C LEU A 104 -15.15 -16.52 2.61
N LYS A 105 -14.59 -17.06 3.69
CA LYS A 105 -14.28 -18.48 3.84
C LYS A 105 -15.54 -19.35 3.78
N ASN A 106 -16.58 -19.01 4.55
CA ASN A 106 -17.82 -19.76 4.54
C ASN A 106 -18.47 -19.81 3.14
N ILE A 107 -18.46 -18.70 2.41
CA ILE A 107 -18.95 -18.65 1.02
C ILE A 107 -18.14 -19.60 0.12
N HIS A 108 -16.81 -19.63 0.26
CA HIS A 108 -15.96 -20.53 -0.52
C HIS A 108 -16.23 -22.01 -0.18
N ASP A 109 -16.36 -22.32 1.11
CA ASP A 109 -16.66 -23.67 1.59
C ASP A 109 -18.02 -24.18 1.07
N GLU A 110 -19.06 -23.33 1.12
CA GLU A 110 -20.40 -23.64 0.58
C GLU A 110 -20.40 -23.88 -0.94
N GLN A 111 -19.52 -23.17 -1.67
CA GLN A 111 -19.38 -23.32 -3.12
C GLN A 111 -18.42 -24.46 -3.52
N GLY A 112 -17.73 -25.09 -2.56
CA GLY A 112 -16.70 -26.09 -2.84
C GLY A 112 -15.49 -25.51 -3.59
N ILE A 113 -15.24 -24.20 -3.49
CA ILE A 113 -14.13 -23.51 -4.15
C ILE A 113 -13.02 -23.28 -3.13
N ALA A 114 -11.79 -23.67 -3.44
CA ALA A 114 -10.66 -23.43 -2.55
C ALA A 114 -10.37 -21.93 -2.38
N LEU A 115 -10.11 -21.50 -1.15
CA LEU A 115 -9.65 -20.14 -0.87
C LEU A 115 -8.33 -19.84 -1.60
N PRO A 116 -8.14 -18.59 -2.08
CA PRO A 116 -6.83 -18.13 -2.53
C PRO A 116 -5.78 -18.30 -1.43
N GLN A 117 -4.52 -18.42 -1.83
CA GLN A 117 -3.40 -18.54 -0.91
C GLN A 117 -2.38 -17.43 -1.13
N ASN A 118 -1.81 -16.94 -0.04
CA ASN A 118 -0.64 -16.07 -0.08
C ASN A 118 0.60 -16.92 -0.37
N THR A 119 1.30 -16.65 -1.47
CA THR A 119 2.42 -17.46 -1.95
C THR A 119 3.66 -16.60 -2.24
N LEU A 120 4.75 -17.25 -2.68
CA LEU A 120 6.04 -16.66 -3.06
C LEU A 120 6.91 -16.15 -1.90
N GLY A 121 7.80 -17.04 -1.42
CA GLY A 121 8.85 -16.72 -0.44
C GLY A 121 8.37 -16.53 1.00
N PRO A 122 9.28 -16.25 1.94
CA PRO A 122 8.96 -16.06 3.36
C PRO A 122 8.08 -14.83 3.60
N ASP A 123 8.18 -13.82 2.74
CA ASP A 123 7.39 -12.59 2.80
C ASP A 123 6.04 -12.69 2.08
N ARG A 124 5.76 -13.84 1.47
CA ARG A 124 4.54 -14.14 0.71
C ARG A 124 4.18 -12.99 -0.24
N LEU A 125 5.07 -12.65 -1.17
CA LEU A 125 4.93 -11.45 -2.00
C LEU A 125 3.68 -11.49 -2.90
N LEU A 126 3.13 -12.67 -3.20
CA LEU A 126 1.86 -12.82 -3.92
C LEU A 126 0.70 -13.02 -2.94
N ARG A 127 0.10 -11.91 -2.49
CA ARG A 127 -0.88 -11.91 -1.39
C ARG A 127 -2.33 -12.02 -1.86
N LYS A 128 -2.63 -13.08 -2.61
CA LYS A 128 -3.95 -13.30 -3.20
C LYS A 128 -5.06 -13.41 -2.16
N LEU A 129 -4.80 -14.06 -1.03
CA LEU A 129 -5.80 -14.18 0.05
C LEU A 129 -6.02 -12.82 0.71
N ASP A 130 -4.94 -12.14 1.11
CA ASP A 130 -5.06 -10.85 1.80
C ASP A 130 -5.80 -9.83 0.90
N ARG A 131 -5.46 -9.78 -0.40
CA ARG A 131 -6.18 -8.97 -1.39
C ARG A 131 -7.65 -9.36 -1.44
N ALA A 132 -7.98 -10.65 -1.53
CA ALA A 132 -9.35 -11.12 -1.62
C ALA A 132 -10.17 -10.68 -0.40
N VAL A 133 -9.62 -10.77 0.82
CA VAL A 133 -10.29 -10.34 2.04
C VAL A 133 -10.49 -8.82 2.07
N ILE A 134 -9.49 -8.03 1.62
CA ILE A 134 -9.60 -6.57 1.57
C ILE A 134 -10.62 -6.11 0.53
N GLU A 135 -10.60 -6.67 -0.68
CA GLU A 135 -11.59 -6.33 -1.71
C GLU A 135 -13.00 -6.82 -1.33
N PHE A 136 -13.11 -7.98 -0.68
CA PHE A 136 -14.38 -8.45 -0.12
C PHE A 136 -14.88 -7.49 0.96
N THR A 137 -14.01 -7.01 1.85
CA THR A 137 -14.35 -5.98 2.84
C THR A 137 -14.88 -4.72 2.18
N HIS A 138 -14.22 -4.23 1.13
CA HIS A 138 -14.71 -3.07 0.39
C HIS A 138 -16.06 -3.34 -0.29
N THR A 139 -16.28 -4.55 -0.79
CA THR A 139 -17.54 -4.96 -1.42
C THR A 139 -18.69 -4.97 -0.41
N MET A 140 -18.47 -5.56 0.77
CA MET A 140 -19.45 -5.55 1.86
C MET A 140 -19.79 -4.14 2.31
N MET A 141 -18.77 -3.28 2.49
CA MET A 141 -18.96 -1.86 2.85
C MET A 141 -19.70 -1.05 1.78
N ASN A 142 -19.57 -1.40 0.49
CA ASN A 142 -20.29 -0.72 -0.59
C ASN A 142 -21.77 -1.16 -0.68
N ASN A 143 -22.08 -2.39 -0.26
CA ASN A 143 -23.42 -2.95 -0.33
C ASN A 143 -24.29 -2.58 0.88
N ASP A 144 -23.66 -2.21 1.99
CA ASP A 144 -24.34 -1.67 3.16
C ASP A 144 -24.65 -0.18 2.96
N LYS A 145 -25.94 0.16 2.97
CA LYS A 145 -26.43 1.52 2.73
C LYS A 145 -26.06 2.49 3.86
N ASP A 146 -25.77 1.97 5.04
CA ASP A 146 -25.40 2.76 6.22
C ASP A 146 -23.87 2.85 6.39
N ALA A 147 -23.12 2.13 5.56
CA ALA A 147 -21.66 2.12 5.58
C ALA A 147 -21.06 3.08 4.54
N ARG A 148 -19.91 3.65 4.90
CA ARG A 148 -19.11 4.47 3.99
C ARG A 148 -17.92 3.67 3.45
N PRO A 149 -17.65 3.69 2.13
CA PRO A 149 -16.45 3.06 1.58
C PRO A 149 -15.17 3.70 2.10
N PHE A 150 -14.15 2.87 2.36
CA PHE A 150 -12.82 3.37 2.74
C PHE A 150 -12.12 4.06 1.56
N ASP A 151 -11.54 5.22 1.85
CA ASP A 151 -10.82 6.07 0.91
C ASP A 151 -9.37 5.57 0.67
N SER A 152 -8.76 4.96 1.70
CA SER A 152 -7.42 4.39 1.67
C SER A 152 -7.26 3.22 2.65
N VAL A 153 -6.22 2.41 2.43
CA VAL A 153 -5.78 1.36 3.36
C VAL A 153 -4.36 1.68 3.83
N ARG A 154 -4.09 1.50 5.12
CA ARG A 154 -2.78 1.74 5.75
C ARG A 154 -2.39 0.52 6.59
N ALA A 155 -1.20 -0.02 6.40
CA ALA A 155 -0.74 -1.20 7.14
C ALA A 155 0.78 -1.17 7.33
N ALA A 156 1.26 -1.80 8.42
CA ALA A 156 2.68 -2.11 8.56
C ALA A 156 3.03 -3.35 7.74
N PHE A 157 4.00 -3.23 6.83
CA PHE A 157 4.56 -4.34 6.08
C PHE A 157 5.86 -4.80 6.71
N PHE A 158 5.89 -6.07 7.09
CA PHE A 158 7.07 -6.73 7.63
C PHE A 158 7.79 -7.47 6.50
N GLU A 159 8.90 -6.91 6.03
CA GLU A 159 9.56 -7.35 4.79
C GLU A 159 11.06 -7.62 4.97
N GLY A 160 11.52 -8.70 4.33
CA GLY A 160 12.89 -9.15 4.32
C GLY A 160 13.21 -10.13 5.45
N GLU A 161 14.50 -10.38 5.61
CA GLU A 161 15.02 -11.18 6.72
C GLU A 161 14.84 -10.44 8.06
N MET A 162 14.88 -11.20 9.16
CA MET A 162 15.01 -10.63 10.49
C MET A 162 16.23 -9.69 10.53
N LEU A 163 16.08 -8.57 11.22
CA LEU A 163 17.11 -7.53 11.29
C LEU A 163 18.39 -8.02 12.00
N TYR A 164 18.20 -8.88 13.01
CA TYR A 164 19.21 -9.61 13.77
C TYR A 164 18.54 -10.87 14.36
N PRO A 165 19.29 -11.84 14.92
CA PRO A 165 18.69 -13.05 15.50
C PRO A 165 17.58 -12.73 16.49
N GLU A 166 16.44 -13.43 16.36
CA GLU A 166 15.24 -13.27 17.20
C GLU A 166 14.54 -11.89 17.14
N ALA A 167 14.91 -11.03 16.19
CA ALA A 167 14.32 -9.71 16.06
C ALA A 167 12.81 -9.78 15.76
N GLY A 168 12.02 -8.95 16.47
CA GLY A 168 10.66 -8.58 16.07
C GLY A 168 10.58 -7.64 14.87
N PHE A 169 11.73 -7.33 14.25
CA PHE A 169 11.86 -6.41 13.12
C PHE A 169 12.49 -7.08 11.93
N LYS A 170 12.08 -6.67 10.72
CA LYS A 170 12.72 -7.10 9.48
C LYS A 170 13.46 -5.93 8.81
N LYS A 171 14.44 -6.27 7.97
CA LYS A 171 15.35 -5.32 7.31
C LYS A 171 14.66 -4.25 6.48
N LYS A 172 13.45 -4.51 5.98
CA LYS A 172 12.72 -3.60 5.08
C LYS A 172 11.34 -3.18 5.61
N ASN A 173 11.11 -3.29 6.93
CA ASN A 173 9.86 -2.85 7.55
C ASN A 173 9.48 -1.43 7.12
N HIS A 174 8.20 -1.22 6.82
CA HIS A 174 7.66 0.09 6.48
C HIS A 174 6.15 0.14 6.69
N ILE A 175 5.57 1.34 6.61
CA ILE A 175 4.12 1.50 6.46
C ILE A 175 3.84 1.63 4.96
N GLN A 176 2.95 0.77 4.48
CA GLN A 176 2.45 0.80 3.12
C GLN A 176 1.06 1.44 3.11
N LEU A 177 0.85 2.35 2.17
CA LEU A 177 -0.43 2.97 1.87
C LEU A 177 -0.93 2.44 0.54
N CYS A 178 -2.22 2.16 0.46
CA CYS A 178 -2.96 1.92 -0.77
C CYS A 178 -4.09 2.97 -0.86
N ILE A 179 -3.96 3.89 -1.80
CA ILE A 179 -4.92 4.96 -2.01
C ILE A 179 -5.93 4.51 -3.05
N ARG A 180 -7.21 4.47 -2.67
CA ARG A 180 -8.30 4.02 -3.54
C ARG A 180 -9.05 5.19 -4.15
N ASN A 181 -9.29 6.22 -3.34
CA ASN A 181 -9.92 7.46 -3.77
C ASN A 181 -8.84 8.47 -4.22
N PRO A 182 -8.75 8.83 -5.52
CA PRO A 182 -7.73 9.74 -6.03
C PRO A 182 -7.78 11.13 -5.37
N ASN A 183 -8.95 11.55 -4.86
CA ASN A 183 -9.10 12.83 -4.14
C ASN A 183 -8.30 12.88 -2.83
N CYS A 184 -7.78 11.75 -2.34
CA CYS A 184 -6.86 11.70 -1.21
C CYS A 184 -5.50 12.33 -1.55
N ILE A 185 -5.06 12.24 -2.81
CA ILE A 185 -3.80 12.80 -3.26
C ILE A 185 -4.02 14.29 -3.58
N LYS A 186 -3.29 15.16 -2.86
CA LYS A 186 -3.39 16.61 -3.01
C LYS A 186 -2.39 17.18 -4.01
N GLY A 187 -1.36 16.41 -4.33
CA GLY A 187 -0.39 16.75 -5.35
C GLY A 187 0.84 15.85 -5.26
N PHE A 188 1.52 15.71 -6.39
CA PHE A 188 2.82 15.07 -6.48
C PHE A 188 3.93 16.12 -6.37
N PHE A 189 5.09 15.72 -5.85
CA PHE A 189 6.26 16.57 -5.76
C PHE A 189 7.55 15.78 -5.95
N LYS A 190 8.61 16.47 -6.36
CA LYS A 190 9.95 15.91 -6.39
C LYS A 190 10.56 16.00 -4.98
N PRO A 191 10.96 14.89 -4.34
CA PRO A 191 11.60 14.93 -3.03
C PRO A 191 12.85 15.82 -3.06
N ARG A 192 13.02 16.62 -2.01
CA ARG A 192 14.19 17.49 -1.85
C ARG A 192 15.23 16.80 -0.98
N GLU A 193 16.49 16.99 -1.32
CA GLU A 193 17.59 16.66 -0.43
C GLU A 193 17.74 17.73 0.64
N LEU A 194 18.19 17.31 1.82
CA LEU A 194 18.50 18.24 2.91
C LEU A 194 19.64 19.17 2.47
N SER A 195 19.47 20.48 2.69
CA SER A 195 20.57 21.42 2.43
C SER A 195 21.76 21.07 3.31
N LYS A 196 22.97 21.09 2.72
CA LYS A 196 24.22 20.84 3.46
C LYS A 196 24.44 21.86 4.58
N ASP A 197 23.89 23.07 4.41
CA ASP A 197 24.02 24.16 5.36
C ASP A 197 22.97 24.11 6.49
N TYR A 198 22.06 23.12 6.46
CA TYR A 198 21.07 22.93 7.52
C TYR A 198 21.72 22.23 8.73
N ILE A 199 21.97 23.00 9.79
CA ILE A 199 22.41 22.45 11.07
C ILE A 199 21.21 21.74 11.71
N ARG A 200 21.29 20.41 11.85
CA ARG A 200 20.31 19.66 12.62
C ARG A 200 20.54 19.95 14.11
N VAL A 201 19.57 20.63 14.73
CA VAL A 201 19.41 20.66 16.19
C VAL A 201 18.86 19.33 16.67
#